data_AF-A0A960X138-F1
#
_entry.id   AF-A0A960X138-F1
#
_cell.length_a   1.000
_cell.length_b   1.000
_cell.length_c   1.000
_cell.angle_alpha   90.00
_cell.angle_beta   90.00
_cell.angle_gamma   90.00
#
_symmetry.space_group_name_H-M   'P 1'
#
loop_
_entity.id
_entity.type
_entity.pdbx_description
1 polymer ?
#
loop_
_entity_poly.entity_id
_entity_poly.type
_entity_poly.pdbx_seq_one_letter_code
_entity_poly.pdbx_strand_id
1 'polypeptide(L)'
;RILVVGDDAVYGYGRNFYAGQNSAQFSRGEKYVLSASEKRAGEEPDFSPAMKDFKAGDYLKTDWTKMRTTPVKWSDEIPFSVRAMVLADKTLFAAGPYGDAVRSDDAYTGKRGVRLAAASTADGKLLASYAIDAMPVFDGLAAANGRLYMAMQDGSVSCFGGQGAVLESKLGEPIEVLPEELLPDDAEYRKEFQERLGVTEFDGRDGQGKGKPKGAAAKRAQITGEDISYRFAKVTGGKVVNSELGYRLAADENSVAQALYEFGKPVTTKTTWTFKLQRTPGFPNPPFYGNGFFVLGDGAKDEQLIKCGMQFIRGSLVIFQGPTAQQKGEKLAFEGDADAITELKVTFDPEAQTITLSAGKQSLTAQLKSPLKQITHTGFTTWKAVTDFSALGQE
;
A
#
# COMPACT_ATOMS: atom_id res chain seq x y z
N ARG A 1 9.83 12.20 -23.23
CA ARG A 1 8.40 12.59 -23.24
C ARG A 1 7.99 12.70 -24.69
N ILE A 2 6.83 12.21 -25.12
CA ILE A 2 6.20 12.79 -26.32
C ILE A 2 4.68 12.73 -26.16
N LEU A 3 4.16 13.67 -25.37
CA LEU A 3 2.76 14.08 -25.48
C LEU A 3 2.70 15.11 -26.61
N VAL A 4 1.72 15.01 -27.49
CA VAL A 4 1.49 16.00 -28.55
C VAL A 4 0.31 16.86 -28.15
N VAL A 5 0.50 18.18 -28.11
CA VAL A 5 -0.53 19.11 -27.67
C VAL A 5 -1.19 19.72 -28.92
N GLY A 6 -2.45 19.36 -29.17
CA GLY A 6 -3.28 20.02 -30.19
C GLY A 6 -3.97 21.26 -29.64
N ASP A 7 -5.01 21.78 -30.29
CA ASP A 7 -5.74 22.97 -29.79
C ASP A 7 -6.71 22.64 -28.64
N ASP A 8 -7.43 21.53 -28.73
CA ASP A 8 -8.49 21.15 -27.76
C ASP A 8 -8.15 19.90 -26.93
N ALA A 9 -7.05 19.22 -27.24
CA ALA A 9 -6.68 17.95 -26.63
C ALA A 9 -5.17 17.77 -26.52
N VAL A 10 -4.78 16.87 -25.62
CA VAL A 10 -3.43 16.32 -25.53
C VAL A 10 -3.49 14.86 -25.99
N TYR A 11 -2.66 14.53 -26.98
CA TYR A 11 -2.51 13.20 -27.54
C TYR A 11 -1.29 12.52 -26.92
N GLY A 12 -1.43 11.24 -26.62
CA GLY A 12 -0.40 10.44 -26.01
C GLY A 12 -0.42 9.02 -26.53
N TYR A 13 0.62 8.28 -26.19
CA TYR A 13 0.67 6.84 -26.39
C TYR A 13 1.09 6.18 -25.10
N GLY A 14 0.81 4.89 -24.99
CA GLY A 14 1.18 4.10 -23.83
C GLY A 14 0.69 2.68 -23.98
N ARG A 15 0.36 2.07 -22.85
CA ARG A 15 -0.25 0.74 -22.79
C ARG A 15 -1.57 0.86 -22.02
N ASN A 16 -2.57 0.07 -22.40
CA ASN A 16 -3.85 0.07 -21.68
C ASN A 16 -3.67 -0.40 -20.23
N PHE A 17 -4.38 0.25 -19.29
CA PHE A 17 -4.45 -0.19 -17.90
C PHE A 17 -5.58 -1.22 -17.75
N TYR A 18 -5.33 -2.31 -17.00
CA TYR A 18 -6.43 -3.12 -16.46
C TYR A 18 -7.15 -2.37 -15.35
N ALA A 19 -8.47 -2.57 -15.25
CA ALA A 19 -9.21 -2.16 -14.06
C ALA A 19 -8.68 -2.93 -12.84
N GLY A 20 -8.13 -2.21 -11.85
CA GLY A 20 -7.72 -2.77 -10.56
C GLY A 20 -6.25 -3.19 -10.40
N GLN A 21 -5.36 -2.84 -11.33
CA GLN A 21 -3.92 -3.10 -11.19
C GLN A 21 -3.05 -1.83 -11.06
N ASN A 22 -1.94 -1.96 -10.35
CA ASN A 22 -0.94 -0.90 -10.16
C ASN A 22 0.00 -0.78 -11.35
N SER A 23 0.45 0.45 -11.63
CA SER A 23 1.34 0.88 -12.73
C SER A 23 2.77 0.31 -12.73
N ALA A 24 3.06 -0.72 -11.92
CA ALA A 24 4.42 -1.25 -11.73
C ALA A 24 4.54 -2.76 -11.99
N GLN A 25 3.50 -3.38 -12.56
CA GLN A 25 3.51 -4.82 -12.80
C GLN A 25 3.33 -5.11 -14.28
N PHE A 26 4.43 -5.52 -14.90
CA PHE A 26 4.47 -6.07 -16.25
C PHE A 26 3.73 -7.42 -16.25
N SER A 27 2.40 -7.39 -16.23
CA SER A 27 1.59 -8.60 -16.25
C SER A 27 0.76 -8.70 -17.53
N ARG A 28 0.50 -9.96 -17.89
CA ARG A 28 -0.05 -10.53 -19.13
C ARG A 28 -0.96 -9.58 -19.96
N GLY A 29 -0.60 -9.39 -21.23
CA GLY A 29 -1.52 -8.85 -22.25
C GLY A 29 -1.69 -7.33 -22.42
N GLU A 30 -0.91 -6.44 -21.78
CA GLU A 30 -1.09 -4.99 -22.01
C GLU A 30 -0.70 -4.60 -23.45
N LYS A 31 -1.62 -3.93 -24.14
CA LYS A 31 -1.52 -3.58 -25.56
C LYS A 31 -1.12 -2.12 -25.73
N TYR A 32 -0.35 -1.84 -26.78
CA TYR A 32 -0.02 -0.46 -27.14
C TYR A 32 -1.28 0.28 -27.57
N VAL A 33 -1.41 1.52 -27.08
CA VAL A 33 -2.53 2.39 -27.40
C VAL A 33 -2.05 3.77 -27.81
N LEU A 34 -2.81 4.40 -28.71
CA LEU A 34 -2.89 5.85 -28.82
C LEU A 34 -4.04 6.34 -27.94
N SER A 35 -3.94 7.56 -27.44
CA SER A 35 -4.97 8.14 -26.59
C SER A 35 -5.10 9.65 -26.79
N ALA A 36 -6.29 10.17 -26.53
CA ALA A 36 -6.52 11.60 -26.40
C ALA A 36 -7.19 11.93 -25.06
N SER A 37 -6.70 12.98 -24.42
CA SER A 37 -7.27 13.55 -23.20
C SER A 37 -7.64 15.01 -23.44
N GLU A 38 -8.65 15.51 -22.73
CA GLU A 38 -8.97 16.94 -22.77
C GLU A 38 -7.78 17.80 -22.33
N LYS A 39 -7.72 19.04 -22.79
CA LYS A 39 -6.85 20.02 -22.12
C LYS A 39 -7.53 20.45 -20.83
N ARG A 40 -6.82 20.31 -19.71
CA ARG A 40 -7.28 20.87 -18.45
C ARG A 40 -6.73 22.28 -18.27
N ALA A 41 -7.63 23.21 -17.93
CA ALA A 41 -7.31 24.48 -17.32
C ALA A 41 -7.99 24.54 -15.94
N GLY A 42 -7.30 25.07 -14.93
CA GLY A 42 -7.81 25.17 -13.56
C GLY A 42 -6.79 24.73 -12.50
N GLU A 43 -7.14 24.93 -11.23
CA GLU A 43 -6.28 24.57 -10.09
C GLU A 43 -5.96 23.07 -10.08
N GLU A 44 -4.77 22.70 -9.61
CA GLU A 44 -4.40 21.29 -9.43
C GLU A 44 -5.37 20.59 -8.46
N PRO A 45 -5.68 19.30 -8.67
CA PRO A 45 -6.48 18.54 -7.72
C PRO A 45 -5.79 18.49 -6.37
N ASP A 46 -6.56 18.52 -5.29
CA ASP A 46 -6.02 18.18 -3.98
C ASP A 46 -5.67 16.68 -3.94
N PHE A 47 -4.37 16.39 -4.08
CA PHE A 47 -3.84 15.04 -3.97
C PHE A 47 -3.59 14.59 -2.52
N SER A 48 -3.87 15.43 -1.52
CA SER A 48 -3.66 15.11 -0.09
C SER A 48 -4.33 13.81 0.35
N PRO A 49 -5.55 13.45 -0.11
CA PRO A 49 -6.17 12.16 0.20
C PRO A 49 -5.36 10.97 -0.35
N ALA A 50 -4.95 11.00 -1.62
CA ALA A 50 -4.11 9.94 -2.19
C ALA A 50 -2.74 9.87 -1.53
N MET A 51 -2.15 11.02 -1.15
CA MET A 51 -0.88 11.06 -0.43
C MET A 51 -0.99 10.50 0.99
N LYS A 52 -2.14 10.65 1.64
CA LYS A 52 -2.43 10.04 2.94
C LYS A 52 -2.52 8.52 2.82
N ASP A 53 -3.23 8.02 1.81
CA ASP A 53 -3.36 6.59 1.53
C ASP A 53 -2.01 5.98 1.12
N PHE A 54 -1.21 6.71 0.33
CA PHE A 54 0.15 6.31 -0.03
C PHE A 54 1.06 6.19 1.20
N LYS A 55 1.06 7.18 2.08
CA LYS A 55 1.84 7.15 3.35
C LYS A 55 1.36 6.06 4.31
N ALA A 56 0.10 5.65 4.22
CA ALA A 56 -0.46 4.54 5.00
C ALA A 56 -0.16 3.14 4.42
N GLY A 57 0.50 3.06 3.25
CA GLY A 57 0.74 1.79 2.55
C GLY A 57 -0.51 1.22 1.86
N ASP A 58 -1.58 2.01 1.76
CA ASP A 58 -2.89 1.65 1.23
C ASP A 58 -3.12 2.19 -0.20
N TYR A 59 -2.05 2.58 -0.90
CA TYR A 59 -2.05 3.16 -2.27
C TYR A 59 -2.81 2.33 -3.33
N LEU A 60 -2.99 1.02 -3.08
CA LEU A 60 -3.79 0.09 -3.89
C LEU A 60 -5.30 0.31 -3.76
N LYS A 61 -5.76 0.95 -2.68
CA LYS A 61 -7.17 1.28 -2.41
C LYS A 61 -7.56 2.67 -2.92
N THR A 62 -6.57 3.48 -3.31
CA THR A 62 -6.82 4.77 -3.93
C THR A 62 -7.60 4.53 -5.21
N ASP A 63 -8.82 5.04 -5.26
CA ASP A 63 -9.59 5.06 -6.49
C ASP A 63 -8.97 6.11 -7.44
N TRP A 64 -7.97 5.67 -8.20
CA TRP A 64 -7.26 6.50 -9.16
C TRP A 64 -8.19 7.04 -10.26
N THR A 65 -9.36 6.45 -10.47
CA THR A 65 -10.36 6.99 -11.40
C THR A 65 -10.98 8.29 -10.88
N LYS A 66 -11.12 8.45 -9.55
CA LYS A 66 -11.53 9.72 -8.92
C LYS A 66 -10.43 10.77 -8.92
N MET A 67 -9.18 10.34 -9.05
CA MET A 67 -8.02 11.21 -9.22
C MET A 67 -7.70 11.50 -10.70
N ARG A 68 -8.39 10.84 -11.63
CA ARG A 68 -8.28 11.11 -13.06
C ARG A 68 -8.96 12.44 -13.36
N THR A 69 -8.15 13.48 -13.38
CA THR A 69 -8.64 14.85 -13.43
C THR A 69 -8.70 15.42 -14.83
N THR A 70 -8.23 14.64 -15.80
CA THR A 70 -8.38 14.93 -17.22
C THR A 70 -9.20 13.80 -17.85
N PRO A 71 -10.44 14.09 -18.30
CA PRO A 71 -11.24 13.13 -19.03
C PRO A 71 -10.49 12.61 -20.26
N VAL A 72 -10.51 11.29 -20.45
CA VAL A 72 -10.03 10.69 -21.69
C VAL A 72 -11.16 10.69 -22.70
N LYS A 73 -10.86 11.24 -23.88
CA LYS A 73 -11.78 11.29 -25.02
C LYS A 73 -11.85 9.94 -25.69
N TRP A 74 -10.70 9.33 -25.95
CA TRP A 74 -10.57 7.99 -26.52
C TRP A 74 -9.21 7.36 -26.20
N SER A 75 -9.15 6.04 -26.32
CA SER A 75 -7.94 5.23 -26.22
C SER A 75 -8.11 4.00 -27.10
N ASP A 76 -7.29 3.89 -28.14
CA ASP A 76 -7.42 2.85 -29.16
C ASP A 76 -6.12 2.06 -29.33
N GLU A 77 -6.25 0.76 -29.52
CA GLU A 77 -5.13 -0.17 -29.66
C GLU A 77 -4.41 -0.03 -30.99
N ILE A 78 -3.08 -0.19 -30.97
CA ILE A 78 -2.22 -0.17 -32.15
C ILE A 78 -1.27 -1.38 -32.16
N PRO A 79 -0.87 -1.90 -33.34
CA PRO A 79 -0.05 -3.10 -33.46
C PRO A 79 1.46 -2.83 -33.36
N PHE A 80 1.88 -1.63 -32.95
CA PHE A 80 3.27 -1.21 -32.93
C PHE A 80 3.55 -0.33 -31.71
N SER A 81 4.82 -0.28 -31.30
CA SER A 81 5.27 0.58 -30.19
C SER A 81 5.62 1.96 -30.71
N VAL A 82 5.08 3.03 -30.13
CA VAL A 82 5.36 4.40 -30.60
C VAL A 82 6.72 4.88 -30.11
N ARG A 83 7.50 5.42 -31.03
CA ARG A 83 8.83 5.98 -30.79
C ARG A 83 8.95 7.43 -31.24
N ALA A 84 8.18 7.83 -32.25
CA ALA A 84 8.03 9.20 -32.68
C ALA A 84 6.56 9.49 -33.04
N MET A 85 6.06 10.67 -32.70
CA MET A 85 4.66 11.05 -32.90
C MET A 85 4.53 12.55 -33.18
N VAL A 86 3.66 12.92 -34.12
CA VAL A 86 3.38 14.32 -34.46
C VAL A 86 1.91 14.50 -34.82
N LEU A 87 1.34 15.66 -34.51
CA LEU A 87 0.00 16.05 -34.93
C LEU A 87 0.11 16.98 -36.14
N ALA A 88 -0.70 16.71 -37.16
CA ALA A 88 -0.92 17.62 -38.27
C ALA A 88 -2.42 17.73 -38.54
N ASP A 89 -2.98 18.92 -38.28
CA ASP A 89 -4.42 19.19 -38.32
C ASP A 89 -5.23 18.15 -37.52
N LYS A 90 -6.02 17.31 -38.18
CA LYS A 90 -6.89 16.28 -37.56
C LYS A 90 -6.30 14.88 -37.61
N THR A 91 -5.02 14.75 -37.95
CA THR A 91 -4.34 13.47 -38.09
C THR A 91 -3.15 13.38 -37.15
N LEU A 92 -3.15 12.35 -36.31
CA LEU A 92 -2.03 11.99 -35.47
C LEU A 92 -1.17 10.96 -36.20
N PHE A 93 0.07 11.32 -36.52
CA PHE A 93 1.03 10.40 -37.12
C PHE A 93 1.93 9.82 -36.03
N ALA A 94 2.10 8.51 -36.04
CA ALA A 94 2.93 7.80 -35.08
C ALA A 94 3.76 6.73 -35.79
N ALA A 95 4.99 6.52 -35.33
CA ALA A 95 5.89 5.55 -35.93
C ALA A 95 6.71 4.78 -34.89
N GLY A 96 7.03 3.53 -35.22
CA GLY A 96 7.92 2.68 -34.44
C GLY A 96 7.79 1.19 -34.76
N PRO A 97 8.48 0.33 -34.01
CA PRO A 97 8.58 -1.08 -34.32
C PRO A 97 7.24 -1.82 -34.24
N TYR A 98 7.00 -2.71 -35.20
CA TYR A 98 5.84 -3.59 -35.22
C TYR A 98 5.95 -4.70 -34.17
N GLY A 99 4.83 -5.02 -33.52
CA GLY A 99 4.73 -6.05 -32.49
C GLY A 99 5.05 -5.55 -31.08
N ASP A 100 5.11 -6.50 -30.14
CA ASP A 100 5.37 -6.21 -28.73
C ASP A 100 6.86 -6.01 -28.43
N ALA A 101 7.33 -4.75 -28.48
CA ALA A 101 8.71 -4.39 -28.20
C ALA A 101 9.15 -4.60 -26.73
N VAL A 102 8.24 -4.92 -25.80
CA VAL A 102 8.62 -5.26 -24.42
C VAL A 102 8.98 -6.74 -24.30
N ARG A 103 8.30 -7.60 -25.07
CA ARG A 103 8.43 -9.06 -24.96
C ARG A 103 9.17 -9.73 -26.11
N SER A 104 9.44 -9.02 -27.20
CA SER A 104 10.17 -9.54 -28.34
C SER A 104 11.36 -8.66 -28.67
N ASP A 105 12.57 -9.21 -28.59
CA ASP A 105 13.78 -8.52 -29.05
C ASP A 105 13.71 -8.19 -30.55
N ASP A 106 13.14 -9.08 -31.36
CA ASP A 106 12.95 -8.84 -32.79
C ASP A 106 11.95 -7.71 -33.07
N ALA A 107 10.90 -7.57 -32.24
CA ALA A 107 10.05 -6.38 -32.29
C ALA A 107 10.85 -5.15 -31.83
N TYR A 108 11.50 -5.21 -30.67
CA TYR A 108 12.25 -4.09 -30.08
C TYR A 108 13.34 -3.54 -31.02
N THR A 109 14.07 -4.42 -31.68
CA THR A 109 15.13 -4.10 -32.65
C THR A 109 14.60 -3.78 -34.05
N GLY A 110 13.29 -3.89 -34.28
CA GLY A 110 12.64 -3.56 -35.55
C GLY A 110 12.77 -4.62 -36.65
N LYS A 111 13.33 -5.80 -36.34
CA LYS A 111 13.44 -6.92 -37.30
C LYS A 111 12.08 -7.46 -37.76
N ARG A 112 11.04 -7.28 -36.94
CA ARG A 112 9.63 -7.57 -37.33
C ARG A 112 9.02 -6.49 -38.25
N GLY A 113 9.83 -5.52 -38.64
CA GLY A 113 9.44 -4.37 -39.43
C GLY A 113 9.05 -3.17 -38.56
N VAL A 114 8.91 -2.04 -39.23
CA VAL A 114 8.58 -0.75 -38.62
C VAL A 114 7.30 -0.23 -39.26
N ARG A 115 6.50 0.50 -38.50
CA ARG A 115 5.26 1.12 -38.98
C ARG A 115 5.34 2.63 -38.92
N LEU A 116 4.79 3.29 -39.93
CA LEU A 116 4.31 4.67 -39.90
C LEU A 116 2.80 4.63 -40.07
N ALA A 117 2.06 5.08 -39.06
CA ALA A 117 0.60 5.08 -39.07
C ALA A 117 0.03 6.48 -38.94
N ALA A 118 -1.19 6.64 -39.46
CA ALA A 118 -2.01 7.83 -39.35
C ALA A 118 -3.30 7.47 -38.60
N ALA A 119 -3.63 8.22 -37.56
CA ALA A 119 -4.82 8.02 -36.75
C ALA A 119 -5.71 9.27 -36.75
N SER A 120 -7.02 9.06 -36.75
CA SER A 120 -8.03 10.10 -36.58
C SER A 120 -7.96 10.70 -35.18
N THR A 121 -7.88 12.02 -35.07
CA THR A 121 -7.92 12.68 -33.75
C THR A 121 -9.31 12.66 -33.11
N ALA A 122 -10.36 12.37 -33.88
CA ALA A 122 -11.73 12.34 -33.39
C ALA A 122 -12.02 11.09 -32.55
N ASP A 123 -11.52 9.93 -32.96
CA ASP A 123 -11.85 8.64 -32.36
C ASP A 123 -10.66 7.71 -32.14
N GLY A 124 -9.46 8.00 -32.67
CA GLY A 124 -8.26 7.18 -32.48
C GLY A 124 -8.05 6.11 -33.55
N LYS A 125 -9.02 5.91 -34.46
CA LYS A 125 -8.95 4.88 -35.49
C LYS A 125 -7.80 5.11 -36.45
N LEU A 126 -7.09 4.04 -36.78
CA LEU A 126 -6.09 4.05 -37.83
C LEU A 126 -6.74 4.30 -39.20
N LEU A 127 -6.34 5.38 -39.83
CA LEU A 127 -6.69 5.76 -41.20
C LEU A 127 -5.73 5.13 -42.21
N ALA A 128 -4.47 4.95 -41.80
CA ALA A 128 -3.44 4.30 -42.59
C ALA A 128 -2.36 3.71 -41.69
N SER A 129 -1.66 2.71 -42.22
CA SER A 129 -0.48 2.09 -41.63
C SER A 129 0.43 1.65 -42.77
N TYR A 130 1.71 1.98 -42.71
CA TYR A 130 2.68 1.73 -43.78
C TYR A 130 3.94 1.08 -43.22
N ALA A 131 4.51 0.14 -43.96
CA ALA A 131 5.85 -0.36 -43.68
C ALA A 131 6.91 0.70 -44.05
N ILE A 132 7.93 0.85 -43.21
CA ILE A 132 9.09 1.70 -43.45
C ILE A 132 10.38 0.93 -43.16
N ASP A 133 11.47 1.31 -43.83
CA ASP A 133 12.67 0.46 -43.95
C ASP A 133 13.65 0.57 -42.77
N ALA A 134 13.50 1.59 -41.93
CA ALA A 134 14.38 1.84 -40.80
C ALA A 134 13.60 2.24 -39.55
N MET A 135 14.23 2.14 -38.38
CA MET A 135 13.61 2.56 -37.12
C MET A 135 13.69 4.08 -36.96
N PRO A 136 12.62 4.76 -36.52
CA PRO A 136 12.70 6.18 -36.17
C PRO A 136 13.64 6.42 -34.99
N VAL A 137 14.37 7.54 -35.03
CA VAL A 137 14.98 8.10 -33.82
C VAL A 137 13.84 8.49 -32.86
N PHE A 138 14.11 8.38 -31.55
CA PHE A 138 13.16 8.82 -30.54
C PHE A 138 12.81 10.30 -30.73
N ASP A 139 11.52 10.61 -30.81
CA ASP A 139 11.01 11.97 -31.09
C ASP A 139 11.46 12.58 -32.43
N GLY A 140 11.78 11.73 -33.40
CA GLY A 140 12.37 12.14 -34.68
C GLY A 140 11.38 12.54 -35.78
N LEU A 141 10.11 12.82 -35.48
CA LEU A 141 9.06 13.06 -36.49
C LEU A 141 8.58 14.52 -36.50
N ALA A 142 8.57 15.13 -37.68
CA ALA A 142 8.09 16.49 -37.91
C ALA A 142 7.14 16.57 -39.09
N ALA A 143 6.27 17.59 -39.12
CA ALA A 143 5.35 17.86 -40.22
C ALA A 143 5.54 19.30 -40.72
N ALA A 144 5.72 19.49 -42.04
CA ALA A 144 5.83 20.80 -42.65
C ALA A 144 5.47 20.73 -44.14
N ASN A 145 4.88 21.79 -44.70
CA ASN A 145 4.58 21.93 -46.13
C ASN A 145 3.85 20.71 -46.75
N GLY A 146 2.88 20.15 -46.02
CA GLY A 146 2.10 18.99 -46.47
C GLY A 146 2.88 17.68 -46.52
N ARG A 147 4.01 17.58 -45.81
CA ARG A 147 4.88 16.40 -45.75
C ARG A 147 5.27 16.06 -44.31
N LEU A 148 5.62 14.80 -44.10
CA LEU A 148 6.27 14.33 -42.87
C LEU A 148 7.75 14.15 -43.12
N TYR A 149 8.56 14.48 -42.12
CA TYR A 149 10.01 14.30 -42.12
C TYR A 149 10.39 13.47 -40.91
N MET A 150 11.15 12.41 -41.11
CA MET A 150 11.52 11.47 -40.05
C MET A 150 13.02 11.22 -40.04
N ALA A 151 13.66 11.49 -38.91
CA ALA A 151 15.04 11.09 -38.65
C ALA A 151 15.08 9.61 -38.23
N MET A 152 15.97 8.83 -38.85
CA MET A 152 16.05 7.38 -38.71
C MET A 152 17.33 6.96 -38.00
N GLN A 153 17.32 5.81 -37.33
CA GLN A 153 18.48 5.32 -36.56
C GLN A 153 19.67 4.89 -37.43
N ASP A 154 19.46 4.67 -38.73
CA ASP A 154 20.52 4.40 -39.71
C ASP A 154 21.24 5.66 -40.20
N GLY A 155 20.86 6.84 -39.66
CA GLY A 155 21.44 8.14 -40.02
C GLY A 155 20.74 8.83 -41.20
N SER A 156 19.73 8.21 -41.81
CA SER A 156 18.94 8.81 -42.88
C SER A 156 17.85 9.76 -42.37
N VAL A 157 17.36 10.62 -43.26
CA VAL A 157 16.14 11.42 -43.06
C VAL A 157 15.19 11.12 -44.21
N SER A 158 14.03 10.55 -43.88
CA SER A 158 12.99 10.20 -44.86
C SER A 158 11.92 11.28 -44.93
N CYS A 159 11.37 11.50 -46.13
CA CYS A 159 10.28 12.42 -46.37
C CYS A 159 9.07 11.67 -46.94
N PHE A 160 7.89 11.86 -46.34
CA PHE A 160 6.65 11.20 -46.74
C PHE A 160 5.62 12.24 -47.18
N GLY A 161 4.96 11.99 -48.31
CA GLY A 161 3.94 12.87 -48.88
C GLY A 161 3.32 12.28 -50.14
N GLY A 162 2.56 13.08 -50.88
CA GLY A 162 1.86 12.61 -52.10
C GLY A 162 2.73 12.33 -53.33
N GLN A 163 4.06 12.36 -53.19
CA GLN A 163 5.03 12.16 -54.27
C GLN A 163 6.14 11.22 -53.78
N GLY A 164 6.63 10.35 -54.66
CA GLY A 164 7.72 9.40 -54.36
C GLY A 164 7.31 7.95 -54.55
N ALA A 165 8.06 7.04 -53.94
CA ALA A 165 7.72 5.62 -53.92
C ALA A 165 6.49 5.38 -53.05
N VAL A 166 5.58 4.53 -53.54
CA VAL A 166 4.41 4.11 -52.79
C VAL A 166 4.86 3.17 -51.66
N LEU A 167 4.45 3.48 -50.43
CA LEU A 167 4.71 2.61 -49.29
C LEU A 167 3.73 1.44 -49.28
N GLU A 168 4.20 0.28 -48.82
CA GLU A 168 3.35 -0.88 -48.61
C GLU A 168 2.34 -0.59 -47.48
N SER A 169 1.05 -0.66 -47.78
CA SER A 169 0.01 -0.51 -46.76
C SER A 169 -0.08 -1.77 -45.89
N LYS A 170 -0.09 -1.56 -44.58
CA LYS A 170 -0.26 -2.55 -43.53
C LYS A 170 -1.51 -2.30 -42.69
N LEU A 171 -2.47 -1.53 -43.24
CA LEU A 171 -3.72 -1.26 -42.55
C LEU A 171 -4.53 -2.55 -42.41
N GLY A 172 -5.01 -2.85 -41.21
CA GLY A 172 -5.78 -4.06 -40.92
C GLY A 172 -4.92 -5.31 -40.66
N GLU A 173 -3.59 -5.21 -40.62
CA GLU A 173 -2.76 -6.29 -40.06
C GLU A 173 -3.22 -6.60 -38.63
N PRO A 174 -3.37 -7.90 -38.28
CA PRO A 174 -3.86 -8.28 -36.97
C PRO A 174 -2.89 -7.82 -35.89
N ILE A 175 -3.43 -7.26 -34.80
CA ILE A 175 -2.64 -7.01 -33.59
C ILE A 175 -2.15 -8.36 -33.09
N GLU A 176 -0.83 -8.49 -32.93
CA GLU A 176 -0.23 -9.70 -32.39
C GLU A 176 -0.84 -10.02 -31.02
N VAL A 177 -1.50 -11.17 -30.93
CA VAL A 177 -1.92 -11.75 -29.67
C VAL A 177 -0.83 -12.73 -29.28
N LEU A 178 0.02 -12.33 -28.34
CA LEU A 178 1.04 -13.24 -27.81
C LEU A 178 0.32 -14.42 -27.13
N PRO A 179 0.55 -15.68 -27.56
CA PRO A 179 -0.01 -16.84 -26.89
C PRO A 179 0.46 -16.84 -25.43
N GLU A 180 -0.46 -17.16 -24.53
CA GLU A 180 -0.22 -17.13 -23.08
C GLU A 180 0.93 -18.08 -22.66
N GLU A 181 1.25 -19.08 -23.52
CA GLU A 181 2.33 -20.06 -23.39
C GLU A 181 3.75 -19.54 -23.69
N LEU A 182 3.92 -18.39 -24.38
CA LEU A 182 5.26 -17.81 -24.61
C LEU A 182 5.81 -17.07 -23.37
N LEU A 183 5.04 -17.02 -22.30
CA LEU A 183 5.49 -16.56 -20.99
C LEU A 183 5.82 -17.81 -20.17
N PRO A 184 6.98 -17.89 -19.50
CA PRO A 184 7.14 -18.86 -18.42
C PRO A 184 5.94 -18.72 -17.49
N ASP A 185 5.52 -19.83 -16.89
CA ASP A 185 4.52 -19.76 -15.83
C ASP A 185 4.95 -18.67 -14.82
N ASP A 186 4.00 -17.95 -14.23
CA ASP A 186 4.28 -16.84 -13.32
C ASP A 186 5.24 -17.27 -12.18
N ALA A 187 5.22 -18.53 -11.77
CA ALA A 187 6.14 -19.13 -10.82
C ALA A 187 7.54 -19.35 -11.40
N GLU A 188 7.65 -19.81 -12.65
CA GLU A 188 8.92 -20.04 -13.35
C GLU A 188 9.67 -18.73 -13.64
N TYR A 189 8.97 -17.70 -14.13
CA TYR A 189 9.57 -16.37 -14.33
C TYR A 189 10.02 -15.74 -13.00
N ARG A 190 9.21 -15.88 -11.93
CA ARG A 190 9.57 -15.40 -10.59
C ARG A 190 10.81 -16.09 -10.06
N LYS A 191 10.94 -17.40 -10.30
CA LYS A 191 12.10 -18.18 -9.87
C LYS A 191 13.38 -17.73 -10.59
N GLU A 192 13.35 -17.58 -11.91
CA GLU A 192 14.52 -17.08 -12.66
C GLU A 192 14.90 -15.64 -12.25
N PHE A 193 13.91 -14.78 -12.02
CA PHE A 193 14.12 -13.42 -11.57
C PHE A 193 14.70 -13.34 -10.13
N GLN A 194 14.24 -14.23 -9.24
CA GLN A 194 14.77 -14.43 -7.88
C GLN A 194 16.22 -14.87 -7.90
N GLU A 195 16.54 -15.88 -8.71
CA GLU A 195 17.90 -16.41 -8.86
C GLU A 195 18.85 -15.36 -9.44
N ARG A 196 18.42 -14.63 -10.48
CA ARG A 196 19.26 -13.61 -11.15
C ARG A 196 19.56 -12.39 -10.27
N LEU A 197 18.66 -12.04 -9.37
CA LEU A 197 18.83 -10.91 -8.45
C LEU A 197 19.36 -11.31 -7.07
N GLY A 198 19.58 -12.60 -6.82
CA GLY A 198 19.97 -13.09 -5.49
C GLY A 198 18.89 -12.84 -4.42
N VAL A 199 17.63 -12.69 -4.85
CA VAL A 199 16.49 -12.41 -3.99
C VAL A 199 15.82 -13.74 -3.69
N THR A 200 16.07 -14.30 -2.51
CA THR A 200 15.47 -15.58 -2.08
C THR A 200 14.00 -15.46 -1.67
N GLU A 201 13.52 -14.23 -1.44
CA GLU A 201 12.14 -13.90 -1.14
C GLU A 201 11.76 -12.59 -1.83
N PHE A 202 10.97 -12.67 -2.91
CA PHE A 202 10.05 -11.57 -3.15
C PHE A 202 9.00 -11.69 -2.06
N ASP A 203 8.81 -10.64 -1.26
CA ASP A 203 7.59 -10.57 -0.46
C ASP A 203 6.43 -10.81 -1.42
N GLY A 204 5.55 -11.76 -1.11
CA GLY A 204 4.49 -12.22 -2.02
C GLY A 204 3.48 -11.12 -2.33
N ARG A 205 3.88 -10.16 -3.17
CA ARG A 205 3.08 -9.11 -3.78
C ARG A 205 3.15 -9.30 -5.29
N ASP A 206 2.81 -10.50 -5.72
CA ASP A 206 2.02 -10.66 -6.92
C ASP A 206 0.85 -9.68 -6.86
N GLY A 207 0.87 -8.63 -7.66
CA GLY A 207 -0.13 -7.55 -7.54
C GLY A 207 -1.42 -7.84 -8.28
N GLN A 208 -1.79 -9.12 -8.31
CA GLN A 208 -3.08 -9.43 -7.72
C GLN A 208 -2.91 -9.33 -6.21
N GLY A 209 -3.01 -8.11 -5.69
CA GLY A 209 -3.21 -7.94 -4.27
C GLY A 209 -4.47 -8.69 -3.88
N LYS A 210 -4.33 -9.97 -3.54
CA LYS A 210 -5.12 -10.61 -2.51
C LYS A 210 -4.78 -9.77 -1.30
N GLY A 211 -5.51 -8.66 -1.13
CA GLY A 211 -5.82 -8.19 0.19
C GLY A 211 -6.12 -9.45 0.98
N LYS A 212 -5.36 -9.66 2.07
CA LYS A 212 -5.56 -10.76 3.03
C LYS A 212 -7.05 -11.07 3.01
N PRO A 213 -7.49 -12.31 2.67
CA PRO A 213 -8.90 -12.61 2.57
C PRO A 213 -9.57 -11.94 3.76
N LYS A 214 -10.54 -11.05 3.53
CA LYS A 214 -11.36 -10.57 4.65
C LYS A 214 -11.99 -11.83 5.22
N GLY A 215 -11.41 -12.34 6.31
CA GLY A 215 -11.77 -13.63 6.91
C GLY A 215 -10.67 -14.70 7.01
N ALA A 216 -9.45 -14.51 6.48
CA ALA A 216 -8.34 -15.37 6.93
C ALA A 216 -8.05 -15.01 8.39
N ALA A 217 -8.41 -15.91 9.31
CA ALA A 217 -8.16 -15.71 10.74
C ALA A 217 -6.70 -15.27 10.91
N ALA A 218 -6.48 -14.18 11.63
CA ALA A 218 -5.13 -13.80 12.03
C ALA A 218 -4.46 -15.06 12.61
N LYS A 219 -3.24 -15.38 12.18
CA LYS A 219 -2.54 -16.54 12.75
C LYS A 219 -2.49 -16.29 14.25
N ARG A 220 -3.20 -17.14 15.00
CA ARG A 220 -3.28 -17.02 16.44
C ARG A 220 -1.88 -17.19 16.99
N ALA A 221 -1.49 -16.34 17.93
CA ALA A 221 -0.24 -16.55 18.63
C ALA A 221 -0.28 -17.94 19.28
N GLN A 222 0.70 -18.79 18.95
CA GLN A 222 0.81 -20.10 19.58
C GLN A 222 1.37 -19.91 20.99
N ILE A 223 0.47 -19.78 21.96
CA ILE A 223 0.79 -19.76 23.38
C ILE A 223 0.34 -21.07 24.04
N THR A 224 1.18 -21.58 24.94
CA THR A 224 0.90 -22.73 25.78
C THR A 224 0.23 -22.30 27.09
N GLY A 225 -0.72 -23.10 27.58
CA GLY A 225 -1.46 -22.87 28.81
C GLY A 225 -2.95 -23.20 28.69
N GLU A 226 -3.60 -23.37 29.84
CA GLU A 226 -5.06 -23.48 29.99
C GLU A 226 -5.72 -22.17 29.56
N ASP A 227 -6.76 -22.25 28.72
CA ASP A 227 -7.56 -21.08 28.33
C ASP A 227 -8.35 -20.58 29.53
N ILE A 228 -8.10 -19.32 29.92
CA ILE A 228 -8.75 -18.68 31.07
C ILE A 228 -9.62 -17.49 30.65
N SER A 229 -10.05 -17.44 29.39
CA SER A 229 -10.88 -16.36 28.86
C SER A 229 -12.18 -16.17 29.66
N TYR A 230 -12.67 -17.23 30.31
CA TYR A 230 -13.85 -17.22 31.18
C TYR A 230 -13.71 -16.32 32.42
N ARG A 231 -12.49 -15.90 32.79
CA ARG A 231 -12.25 -14.99 33.92
C ARG A 231 -12.46 -13.52 33.58
N PHE A 232 -12.61 -13.21 32.29
CA PHE A 232 -12.77 -11.85 31.79
C PHE A 232 -14.19 -11.69 31.25
N ALA A 233 -14.78 -10.52 31.43
CA ALA A 233 -16.06 -10.18 30.82
C ALA A 233 -15.95 -10.18 29.29
N LYS A 234 -14.77 -9.82 28.76
CA LYS A 234 -14.52 -9.79 27.32
C LYS A 234 -13.06 -10.05 26.98
N VAL A 235 -12.80 -10.96 26.04
CA VAL A 235 -11.49 -11.16 25.40
C VAL A 235 -11.64 -10.95 23.89
N THR A 236 -10.80 -10.09 23.29
CA THR A 236 -10.83 -9.80 21.85
C THR A 236 -9.44 -9.70 21.26
N GLY A 237 -9.31 -10.04 19.97
CA GLY A 237 -8.09 -9.80 19.19
C GLY A 237 -6.87 -10.63 19.63
N GLY A 238 -7.08 -11.71 20.37
CA GLY A 238 -6.03 -12.57 20.87
C GLY A 238 -6.54 -13.69 21.76
N LYS A 239 -5.63 -14.32 22.49
CA LYS A 239 -5.91 -15.39 23.46
C LYS A 239 -5.30 -15.06 24.81
N VAL A 240 -6.00 -15.44 25.89
CA VAL A 240 -5.47 -15.40 27.25
C VAL A 240 -5.40 -16.81 27.84
N VAL A 241 -4.24 -17.18 28.36
CA VAL A 241 -4.02 -18.46 29.05
C VAL A 241 -3.43 -18.22 30.44
N ASN A 242 -3.41 -19.25 31.29
CA ASN A 242 -2.68 -19.17 32.55
C ASN A 242 -1.17 -19.02 32.33
N SER A 243 -0.49 -18.38 33.28
CA SER A 243 0.97 -18.28 33.33
C SER A 243 1.44 -18.36 34.78
N GLU A 244 2.74 -18.53 35.00
CA GLU A 244 3.32 -18.50 36.35
C GLU A 244 3.08 -17.16 37.06
N LEU A 245 3.09 -16.04 36.32
CA LEU A 245 2.80 -14.72 36.88
C LEU A 245 1.31 -14.52 37.16
N GLY A 246 0.45 -15.21 36.40
CA GLY A 246 -1.00 -15.23 36.54
C GLY A 246 -1.67 -15.46 35.19
N TYR A 247 -1.51 -14.51 34.27
CA TYR A 247 -2.12 -14.50 32.95
C TYR A 247 -1.05 -14.33 31.87
N ARG A 248 -1.24 -14.94 30.71
CA ARG A 248 -0.46 -14.67 29.49
C ARG A 248 -1.42 -14.23 28.41
N LEU A 249 -1.31 -12.97 28.00
CA LEU A 249 -2.12 -12.38 26.93
C LEU A 249 -1.28 -12.28 25.66
N ALA A 250 -1.78 -12.86 24.57
CA ALA A 250 -1.13 -12.81 23.27
C ALA A 250 -2.03 -12.18 22.23
N ALA A 251 -1.50 -11.18 21.52
CA ALA A 251 -2.15 -10.64 20.32
C ALA A 251 -1.97 -11.59 19.13
N ASP A 252 -3.06 -11.77 18.37
CA ASP A 252 -2.96 -12.37 17.05
C ASP A 252 -2.16 -11.47 16.09
N GLU A 253 -1.76 -12.01 14.94
CA GLU A 253 -1.05 -11.21 13.94
C GLU A 253 -1.82 -9.95 13.52
N ASN A 254 -1.20 -8.78 13.73
CA ASN A 254 -1.74 -7.47 13.37
C ASN A 254 -2.99 -7.03 14.15
N SER A 255 -3.28 -7.64 15.30
CA SER A 255 -4.38 -7.21 16.17
C SER A 255 -3.89 -6.57 17.48
N VAL A 256 -4.83 -5.91 18.16
CA VAL A 256 -4.74 -5.52 19.57
C VAL A 256 -5.49 -6.59 20.36
N ALA A 257 -4.81 -7.23 21.31
CA ALA A 257 -5.47 -8.14 22.24
C ALA A 257 -5.94 -7.38 23.48
N GLN A 258 -7.16 -7.64 23.93
CA GLN A 258 -7.74 -7.09 25.15
C GLN A 258 -8.34 -8.22 25.97
N ALA A 259 -8.09 -8.21 27.28
CA ALA A 259 -8.77 -9.05 28.26
C ALA A 259 -9.30 -8.12 29.36
N LEU A 260 -10.62 -7.91 29.37
CA LEU A 260 -11.29 -6.89 30.17
C LEU A 260 -12.16 -7.49 31.27
N TYR A 261 -12.04 -6.95 32.47
CA TYR A 261 -13.01 -7.05 33.54
C TYR A 261 -14.08 -5.98 33.37
N GLU A 262 -15.31 -6.30 33.78
CA GLU A 262 -16.41 -5.36 33.90
C GLU A 262 -16.80 -5.26 35.37
N PHE A 263 -16.88 -4.04 35.90
CA PHE A 263 -17.33 -3.83 37.26
C PHE A 263 -18.86 -3.83 37.32
N GLY A 264 -19.43 -4.66 38.19
CA GLY A 264 -20.87 -4.61 38.48
C GLY A 264 -21.32 -3.30 39.11
N LYS A 265 -20.40 -2.53 39.70
CA LYS A 265 -20.61 -1.14 40.15
C LYS A 265 -19.47 -0.26 39.64
N PRO A 266 -19.73 0.80 38.86
CA PRO A 266 -18.68 1.66 38.32
C PRO A 266 -17.84 2.32 39.42
N VAL A 267 -16.53 2.41 39.21
CA VAL A 267 -15.61 3.12 40.11
C VAL A 267 -15.68 4.62 39.80
N THR A 268 -16.03 5.41 40.81
CA THR A 268 -16.18 6.88 40.70
C THR A 268 -15.28 7.64 41.67
N THR A 269 -14.58 6.92 42.54
CA THR A 269 -13.64 7.47 43.53
C THR A 269 -12.20 7.29 43.06
N LYS A 270 -11.28 7.99 43.71
CA LYS A 270 -9.85 7.75 43.55
C LYS A 270 -9.55 6.28 43.86
N THR A 271 -8.76 5.63 43.01
CA THR A 271 -8.49 4.19 43.13
C THR A 271 -7.12 3.88 42.56
N THR A 272 -6.42 2.93 43.19
CA THR A 272 -5.12 2.46 42.73
C THR A 272 -5.18 0.97 42.39
N TRP A 273 -4.66 0.61 41.22
CA TRP A 273 -4.45 -0.78 40.83
C TRP A 273 -2.96 -1.11 40.86
N THR A 274 -2.62 -2.23 41.48
CA THR A 274 -1.25 -2.77 41.50
C THR A 274 -1.23 -4.08 40.73
N PHE A 275 -0.25 -4.23 39.85
CA PHE A 275 -0.06 -5.46 39.08
C PHE A 275 1.40 -5.61 38.68
N LYS A 276 1.78 -6.83 38.33
CA LYS A 276 3.10 -7.15 37.78
C LYS A 276 2.97 -7.52 36.31
N LEU A 277 4.00 -7.24 35.54
CA LEU A 277 4.11 -7.67 34.15
C LEU A 277 5.54 -8.04 33.79
N GLN A 278 5.68 -8.91 32.79
CA GLN A 278 6.96 -9.23 32.16
C GLN A 278 6.75 -9.50 30.67
N ARG A 279 7.79 -9.26 29.86
CA ARG A 279 7.84 -9.82 28.51
C ARG A 279 7.85 -11.33 28.63
N THR A 280 6.98 -12.02 27.89
CA THR A 280 6.90 -13.47 27.96
C THR A 280 8.18 -14.12 27.40
N PRO A 281 8.87 -14.98 28.16
CA PRO A 281 10.04 -15.71 27.66
C PRO A 281 9.71 -16.57 26.43
N GLY A 282 10.64 -16.67 25.48
CA GLY A 282 10.45 -17.44 24.23
C GLY A 282 9.74 -16.68 23.10
N PHE A 283 9.42 -15.40 23.30
CA PHE A 283 8.81 -14.53 22.28
C PHE A 283 9.75 -13.37 21.92
N PRO A 284 10.80 -13.59 21.10
CA PRO A 284 11.79 -12.57 20.77
C PRO A 284 11.24 -11.47 19.84
N ASN A 285 11.90 -10.32 19.87
CA ASN A 285 11.66 -9.24 18.91
C ASN A 285 12.72 -9.29 17.80
N PRO A 286 12.36 -9.39 16.50
CA PRO A 286 11.01 -9.55 15.92
C PRO A 286 10.47 -11.00 16.02
N PRO A 287 9.15 -11.24 15.83
CA PRO A 287 8.12 -10.27 15.45
C PRO A 287 7.37 -9.63 16.63
N PHE A 288 7.70 -9.98 17.88
CA PHE A 288 6.96 -9.51 19.05
C PHE A 288 7.49 -8.18 19.58
N TYR A 289 6.65 -7.15 19.59
CA TYR A 289 7.06 -5.77 19.87
C TYR A 289 7.36 -5.48 21.35
N GLY A 290 7.13 -6.46 22.23
CA GLY A 290 7.36 -6.36 23.67
C GLY A 290 6.64 -5.17 24.31
N ASN A 291 5.31 -5.22 24.39
CA ASN A 291 4.48 -4.18 25.01
C ASN A 291 3.41 -4.81 25.92
N GLY A 292 3.14 -4.18 27.06
CA GLY A 292 2.07 -4.60 27.96
C GLY A 292 1.46 -3.43 28.73
N PHE A 293 0.13 -3.35 28.74
CA PHE A 293 -0.57 -2.24 29.38
C PHE A 293 -1.75 -2.73 30.23
N PHE A 294 -1.89 -2.12 31.40
CA PHE A 294 -3.16 -2.06 32.10
C PHE A 294 -4.09 -1.06 31.41
N VAL A 295 -5.39 -1.36 31.41
CA VAL A 295 -6.41 -0.47 30.84
C VAL A 295 -7.51 -0.15 31.83
N LEU A 296 -8.07 1.04 31.68
CA LEU A 296 -9.30 1.47 32.35
C LEU A 296 -10.14 2.37 31.43
N GLY A 297 -11.46 2.41 31.61
CA GLY A 297 -12.34 3.30 30.87
C GLY A 297 -13.83 3.12 31.20
N ASP A 298 -14.68 3.89 30.54
CA ASP A 298 -16.15 3.85 30.68
C ASP A 298 -16.83 2.92 29.66
N GLY A 299 -16.05 2.17 28.88
CA GLY A 299 -16.56 1.19 27.92
C GLY A 299 -15.50 0.18 27.48
N ALA A 300 -15.95 -0.81 26.72
CA ALA A 300 -15.15 -1.96 26.30
C ALA A 300 -14.49 -1.82 24.92
N LYS A 301 -14.59 -0.67 24.25
CA LYS A 301 -13.93 -0.44 22.95
C LYS A 301 -12.54 0.16 23.15
N ASP A 302 -11.60 -0.21 22.29
CA ASP A 302 -10.21 0.26 22.38
C ASP A 302 -10.10 1.79 22.40
N GLU A 303 -10.94 2.50 21.67
CA GLU A 303 -10.93 3.97 21.61
C GLU A 303 -11.37 4.63 22.93
N GLN A 304 -12.09 3.91 23.78
CA GLN A 304 -12.62 4.39 25.07
C GLN A 304 -11.67 4.12 26.25
N LEU A 305 -10.59 3.35 26.01
CA LEU A 305 -9.69 2.91 27.07
C LEU A 305 -8.46 3.80 27.17
N ILE A 306 -8.06 4.05 28.40
CA ILE A 306 -6.77 4.64 28.80
C ILE A 306 -5.80 3.48 29.05
N LYS A 307 -4.59 3.56 28.52
CA LYS A 307 -3.55 2.52 28.61
C LYS A 307 -2.40 3.04 29.46
N CYS A 308 -1.99 2.25 30.43
CA CYS A 308 -0.89 2.54 31.35
C CYS A 308 0.02 1.32 31.43
N GLY A 309 1.29 1.44 31.07
CA GLY A 309 2.19 0.29 31.13
C GLY A 309 3.54 0.52 30.50
N MET A 310 4.11 -0.54 29.96
CA MET A 310 5.50 -0.57 29.50
C MET A 310 5.63 -0.93 28.03
N GLN A 311 6.56 -0.26 27.37
CA GLN A 311 7.13 -0.66 26.09
C GLN A 311 8.52 -1.20 26.36
N PHE A 312 8.64 -2.53 26.57
CA PHE A 312 9.86 -3.19 27.02
C PHE A 312 11.04 -2.92 26.07
N ILE A 313 10.82 -3.08 24.76
CA ILE A 313 11.87 -2.87 23.75
C ILE A 313 12.33 -1.42 23.67
N ARG A 314 11.42 -0.47 23.93
CA ARG A 314 11.74 0.96 23.94
C ARG A 314 12.23 1.46 25.31
N GLY A 315 12.20 0.62 26.34
CA GLY A 315 12.59 0.99 27.71
C GLY A 315 11.81 2.18 28.26
N SER A 316 10.47 2.18 28.14
CA SER A 316 9.65 3.31 28.62
C SER A 316 8.36 2.91 29.32
N LEU A 317 8.01 3.68 30.35
CA LEU A 317 6.67 3.78 30.92
C LEU A 317 5.82 4.70 30.04
N VAL A 318 4.56 4.34 29.80
CA VAL A 318 3.68 5.07 28.88
C VAL A 318 2.27 5.18 29.44
N ILE A 319 1.68 6.37 29.31
CA ILE A 319 0.25 6.62 29.51
C ILE A 319 -0.34 7.23 28.23
N PHE A 320 -1.40 6.65 27.67
CA PHE A 320 -2.10 7.24 26.54
C PHE A 320 -3.60 6.92 26.50
N GLN A 321 -4.36 7.76 25.79
CA GLN A 321 -5.80 7.66 25.60
C GLN A 321 -6.13 7.32 24.16
N GLY A 322 -7.13 6.45 23.94
CA GLY A 322 -7.60 6.09 22.61
C GLY A 322 -6.87 4.88 22.01
N PRO A 323 -6.93 4.69 20.68
CA PRO A 323 -6.53 3.44 20.03
C PRO A 323 -5.11 2.96 20.38
N THR A 324 -4.97 1.70 20.78
CA THR A 324 -3.69 1.07 21.16
C THR A 324 -2.65 1.15 20.04
N ALA A 325 -3.08 1.00 18.78
CA ALA A 325 -2.17 1.04 17.63
C ALA A 325 -1.51 2.41 17.41
N GLN A 326 -2.04 3.51 17.97
CA GLN A 326 -1.47 4.85 17.81
C GLN A 326 -0.35 5.15 18.81
N GLN A 327 -0.41 4.58 20.03
CA GLN A 327 0.58 4.75 21.10
C GLN A 327 1.02 6.21 21.36
N LYS A 328 0.07 7.16 21.25
CA LYS A 328 0.32 8.60 21.36
C LYS A 328 -0.08 9.13 22.73
N GLY A 329 0.89 9.30 23.61
CA GLY A 329 0.71 9.90 24.93
C GLY A 329 2.03 10.16 25.65
N GLU A 330 1.93 10.38 26.96
CA GLU A 330 3.06 10.71 27.83
C GLU A 330 3.99 9.51 28.02
N LYS A 331 5.29 9.78 28.13
CA LYS A 331 6.34 8.76 28.22
C LYS A 331 7.41 9.15 29.22
N LEU A 332 7.93 8.17 29.92
CA LEU A 332 9.08 8.29 30.80
C LEU A 332 10.05 7.14 30.51
N ALA A 333 11.35 7.43 30.41
CA ALA A 333 12.36 6.39 30.29
C ALA A 333 12.33 5.50 31.56
N PHE A 334 12.32 4.18 31.38
CA PHE A 334 12.32 3.24 32.49
C PHE A 334 13.76 2.98 32.94
N GLU A 335 14.02 3.17 34.23
CA GLU A 335 15.33 2.96 34.87
C GLU A 335 15.28 1.64 35.64
N GLY A 336 15.59 0.55 34.94
CA GLY A 336 15.57 -0.80 35.49
C GLY A 336 15.85 -1.85 34.42
N ASP A 337 15.87 -3.12 34.84
CA ASP A 337 15.94 -4.24 33.90
C ASP A 337 14.56 -4.45 33.26
N ALA A 338 14.44 -4.13 31.97
CA ALA A 338 13.20 -4.26 31.22
C ALA A 338 12.77 -5.72 30.99
N ASP A 339 13.67 -6.70 31.20
CA ASP A 339 13.35 -8.12 31.09
C ASP A 339 12.96 -8.74 32.45
N ALA A 340 13.12 -8.00 33.55
CA ALA A 340 12.68 -8.44 34.87
C ALA A 340 11.17 -8.25 35.08
N ILE A 341 10.58 -9.08 35.96
CA ILE A 341 9.22 -8.88 36.44
C ILE A 341 9.14 -7.51 37.11
N THR A 342 8.32 -6.63 36.53
CA THR A 342 8.16 -5.26 37.01
C THR A 342 6.81 -5.10 37.68
N GLU A 343 6.76 -4.49 38.87
CA GLU A 343 5.51 -4.10 39.52
C GLU A 343 5.16 -2.66 39.15
N LEU A 344 3.92 -2.47 38.69
CA LEU A 344 3.35 -1.19 38.32
C LEU A 344 2.16 -0.87 39.22
N LYS A 345 2.03 0.41 39.55
CA LYS A 345 0.82 0.97 40.17
C LYS A 345 0.21 2.02 39.27
N VAL A 346 -1.10 1.98 39.11
CA VAL A 346 -1.86 2.94 38.32
C VAL A 346 -2.93 3.55 39.21
N THR A 347 -2.85 4.85 39.43
CA THR A 347 -3.83 5.60 40.23
C THR A 347 -4.64 6.51 39.32
N PHE A 348 -5.97 6.39 39.39
CA PHE A 348 -6.91 7.33 38.78
C PHE A 348 -7.40 8.33 39.82
N ASP A 349 -7.29 9.61 39.50
CA ASP A 349 -7.83 10.71 40.31
C ASP A 349 -9.00 11.39 39.57
N PRO A 350 -10.25 11.16 39.99
CA PRO A 350 -11.43 11.72 39.32
C PRO A 350 -11.58 13.23 39.53
N GLU A 351 -11.05 13.80 40.61
CA GLU A 351 -11.14 15.24 40.87
C GLU A 351 -10.13 15.98 40.01
N ALA A 352 -8.89 15.51 39.99
CA ALA A 352 -7.83 16.10 39.16
C ALA A 352 -7.96 15.71 37.67
N GLN A 353 -8.75 14.69 37.34
CA GLN A 353 -8.82 14.08 36.01
C GLN A 353 -7.43 13.69 35.50
N THR A 354 -6.67 13.00 36.35
CA THR A 354 -5.31 12.54 36.05
C THR A 354 -5.17 11.04 36.24
N ILE A 355 -4.17 10.49 35.54
CA ILE A 355 -3.70 9.13 35.73
C ILE A 355 -2.22 9.18 36.06
N THR A 356 -1.84 8.45 37.10
CA THR A 356 -0.44 8.31 37.51
C THR A 356 -0.03 6.85 37.40
N LEU A 357 1.03 6.57 36.66
CA LEU A 357 1.67 5.28 36.51
C LEU A 357 3.03 5.32 37.23
N SER A 358 3.25 4.42 38.18
CA SER A 358 4.52 4.33 38.90
C SER A 358 5.13 2.93 38.84
N ALA A 359 6.47 2.88 38.77
CA ALA A 359 7.29 1.68 38.86
C ALA A 359 8.43 1.96 39.85
N GLY A 360 8.40 1.34 41.03
CA GLY A 360 9.35 1.63 42.10
C GLY A 360 9.34 3.12 42.49
N LYS A 361 10.47 3.82 42.27
CA LYS A 361 10.62 5.27 42.55
C LYS A 361 10.23 6.17 41.36
N GLN A 362 10.02 5.58 40.18
CA GLN A 362 9.67 6.32 38.97
C GLN A 362 8.15 6.53 38.89
N SER A 363 7.72 7.71 38.45
CA SER A 363 6.31 8.04 38.31
C SER A 363 6.08 8.93 37.08
N LEU A 364 5.06 8.61 36.30
CA LEU A 364 4.60 9.33 35.13
C LEU A 364 3.13 9.71 35.35
N THR A 365 2.80 11.00 35.27
CA THR A 365 1.42 11.48 35.39
C THR A 365 0.97 12.11 34.09
N ALA A 366 -0.26 11.79 33.66
CA ALA A 366 -0.89 12.35 32.48
C ALA A 366 -2.25 12.98 32.81
N GLN A 367 -2.52 14.14 32.22
CA GLN A 367 -3.84 14.76 32.24
C GLN A 367 -4.78 14.05 31.26
N LEU A 368 -6.03 13.82 31.66
CA LEU A 368 -7.04 13.28 30.76
C LEU A 368 -7.41 14.32 29.68
N LYS A 369 -7.47 13.86 28.42
CA LYS A 369 -7.86 14.67 27.26
C LYS A 369 -9.38 14.78 27.17
N SER A 370 -10.05 13.72 27.59
CA SER A 370 -11.50 13.66 27.72
C SER A 370 -11.85 13.29 29.16
N PRO A 371 -12.74 14.04 29.85
CA PRO A 371 -13.10 13.72 31.21
C PRO A 371 -13.72 12.33 31.36
N LEU A 372 -13.27 11.58 32.35
CA LEU A 372 -13.80 10.26 32.72
C LEU A 372 -14.55 10.39 34.04
N LYS A 373 -15.87 10.17 34.01
CA LYS A 373 -16.75 10.31 35.20
C LYS A 373 -16.83 9.03 36.04
N GLN A 374 -16.68 7.88 35.38
CA GLN A 374 -16.77 6.57 36.00
C GLN A 374 -15.91 5.59 35.21
N ILE A 375 -15.40 4.57 35.89
CA ILE A 375 -14.72 3.44 35.26
C ILE A 375 -15.63 2.23 35.37
N THR A 376 -16.01 1.68 34.23
CA THR A 376 -16.83 0.48 34.13
C THR A 376 -15.99 -0.73 33.76
N HIS A 377 -14.84 -0.52 33.11
CA HIS A 377 -13.98 -1.58 32.62
C HIS A 377 -12.53 -1.37 33.06
N THR A 378 -11.86 -2.47 33.42
CA THR A 378 -10.41 -2.53 33.59
C THR A 378 -9.85 -3.78 32.93
N GLY A 379 -8.54 -3.96 32.90
CA GLY A 379 -7.93 -5.21 32.45
C GLY A 379 -6.57 -5.00 31.81
N PHE A 380 -6.26 -5.81 30.81
CA PHE A 380 -4.97 -5.77 30.14
C PHE A 380 -5.11 -5.71 28.62
N THR A 381 -4.14 -5.05 27.98
CA THR A 381 -4.01 -5.05 26.52
C THR A 381 -2.55 -5.17 26.08
N THR A 382 -2.36 -5.77 24.91
CA THR A 382 -1.07 -5.85 24.21
C THR A 382 -1.29 -5.68 22.71
N TRP A 383 -0.27 -5.20 22.00
CA TRP A 383 -0.32 -4.99 20.55
C TRP A 383 0.89 -5.63 19.89
N LYS A 384 0.64 -6.63 19.02
CA LYS A 384 1.67 -7.46 18.38
C LYS A 384 2.72 -7.99 19.37
N ALA A 385 2.28 -8.37 20.56
CA ALA A 385 3.16 -8.86 21.61
C ALA A 385 2.45 -9.95 22.44
N VAL A 386 3.29 -10.67 23.19
CA VAL A 386 2.87 -11.62 24.22
C VAL A 386 3.43 -11.10 25.53
N THR A 387 2.57 -10.97 26.53
CA THR A 387 2.95 -10.42 27.83
C THR A 387 2.27 -11.18 28.93
N ASP A 388 3.04 -11.49 29.97
CA ASP A 388 2.52 -12.10 31.17
C ASP A 388 2.16 -11.00 32.17
N PHE A 389 1.00 -11.11 32.81
CA PHE A 389 0.48 -10.18 33.81
C PHE A 389 0.11 -10.94 35.08
N SER A 390 0.21 -10.30 36.25
CA SER A 390 -0.37 -10.83 37.48
C SER A 390 -1.86 -10.53 37.59
N ALA A 391 -2.51 -11.13 38.58
CA ALA A 391 -3.80 -10.63 39.07
C ALA A 391 -3.71 -9.15 39.44
N LEU A 392 -4.81 -8.42 39.23
CA LEU A 392 -4.95 -7.04 39.67
C LEU A 392 -5.20 -7.02 41.18
N GLY A 393 -4.31 -6.38 41.94
CA GLY A 393 -4.64 -5.86 43.26
C GLY A 393 -5.35 -4.51 43.10
N GLN A 394 -6.40 -4.28 43.88
CA GLN A 394 -7.11 -3.00 43.93
C GLN A 394 -7.10 -2.49 45.37
N GLU A 395 -6.64 -1.26 45.55
CA GLU A 395 -6.58 -0.52 46.83
C GLU A 395 -7.39 0.78 46.76
#